data_AF-A0A832G7M3-F1
#
_entry.id   AF-A0A832G7M3-F1
#
_cell.length_a   1.000
_cell.length_b   1.000
_cell.length_c   1.000
_cell.angle_alpha   90.00
_cell.angle_beta   90.00
_cell.angle_gamma   90.00
#
_symmetry.space_group_name_H-M   'P 1'
#
loop_
_entity.id
_entity.type
_entity.pdbx_description
1 polymer ?
#
loop_
_entity_poly.entity_id
_entity_poly.type
_entity_poly.pdbx_seq_one_letter_code
_entity_poly.pdbx_strand_id
1 'polypeptide(L)' 'MHKQIFESYQPLDRSSLIPLLQDVQNIYGYLPENALRDISDFVGVPLSRVYGV' A
#
# COMPACT_ATOMS: atom_id res chain seq x y z
N MET A 1 -1.38 -10.99 5.04
CA MET A 1 -0.92 -11.95 4.02
C MET A 1 -0.14 -11.28 2.88
N HIS A 2 0.23 -10.00 3.01
CA HIS A 2 0.90 -9.19 1.98
C HIS A 2 2.27 -8.64 2.40
N LYS A 3 2.87 -9.15 3.49
CA LYS A 3 4.17 -8.67 4.00
C LYS A 3 5.31 -8.78 2.98
N GLN A 4 5.25 -9.75 2.09
CA GLN A 4 6.28 -9.97 1.06
C GLN A 4 6.28 -8.86 -0.01
N ILE A 5 5.16 -8.18 -0.25
CA ILE A 5 5.10 -7.08 -1.22
C ILE A 5 6.00 -5.94 -0.73
N PHE A 6 5.89 -5.60 0.56
CA PHE A 6 6.67 -4.52 1.17
C PHE A 6 8.19 -4.74 1.14
N GLU A 7 8.67 -5.98 1.02
CA GLU A 7 10.11 -6.28 0.91
C GLU A 7 10.73 -5.75 -0.39
N SER A 8 9.90 -5.52 -1.43
CA SER A 8 10.35 -4.99 -2.73
C SER A 8 10.32 -3.46 -2.81
N TYR A 9 9.87 -2.78 -1.75
CA TYR A 9 9.71 -1.33 -1.71
C TYR A 9 10.57 -0.70 -0.61
N GLN A 10 10.95 0.57 -0.80
CA GLN A 10 11.61 1.32 0.26
C GLN A 10 10.56 1.88 1.25
N PRO A 11 10.78 1.74 2.57
CA PRO A 11 9.89 2.33 3.57
C PRO A 11 9.95 3.86 3.50
N LEU A 12 8.83 4.51 3.84
CA LEU A 12 8.65 5.97 3.81
C LEU A 12 8.83 6.62 2.43
N ASP A 13 8.81 5.84 1.36
CA ASP A 13 8.85 6.35 -0.01
C ASP A 13 7.44 6.53 -0.59
N ARG A 14 7.01 7.78 -0.66
CA ARG A 14 5.69 8.17 -1.20
C ARG A 14 5.50 7.81 -2.67
N SER A 15 6.58 7.69 -3.43
CA SER A 15 6.49 7.31 -4.85
C SER A 15 6.05 5.86 -5.04
N SER A 16 6.29 5.02 -4.02
CA SER A 16 5.87 3.62 -3.98
C SER A 16 4.38 3.41 -3.72
N LEU A 17 3.59 4.46 -3.46
CA LEU A 17 2.16 4.35 -3.13
C LEU A 17 1.33 3.69 -4.24
N ILE A 18 1.40 4.20 -5.48
CA ILE A 18 0.60 3.69 -6.60
C ILE A 18 0.98 2.24 -6.93
N PRO A 19 2.29 1.90 -7.08
CA PRO A 19 2.70 0.52 -7.31
C PRO A 19 2.23 -0.44 -6.21
N LEU A 20 2.34 -0.04 -4.93
CA LEU A 20 1.86 -0.86 -3.80
C LEU A 20 0.36 -1.15 -3.86
N LEU A 21 -0.44 -0.13 -4.18
CA LEU A 21 -1.89 -0.31 -4.33
C LEU A 21 -2.20 -1.28 -5.48
N GLN A 22 -1.51 -1.16 -6.61
CA GLN A 22 -1.68 -2.06 -7.75
C GLN A 22 -1.30 -3.50 -7.41
N ASP A 23 -0.18 -3.72 -6.72
CA ASP A 23 0.25 -5.06 -6.32
C ASP A 23 -0.73 -5.73 -5.35
N VAL A 24 -1.22 -4.98 -4.35
CA VAL A 24 -2.26 -5.46 -3.44
C VAL A 24 -3.54 -5.78 -4.21
N GLN A 25 -3.99 -4.91 -5.09
CA GLN A 25 -5.19 -5.13 -5.89
C GLN A 25 -5.06 -6.32 -6.84
N ASN A 26 -3.87 -6.55 -7.42
CA ASN A 26 -3.60 -7.72 -8.26
C ASN A 26 -3.72 -9.04 -7.49
N ILE A 27 -3.34 -9.05 -6.21
CA ILE A 27 -3.40 -10.24 -5.36
C ILE A 27 -4.80 -10.50 -4.83
N TYR A 28 -5.48 -9.46 -4.33
CA TYR A 28 -6.78 -9.63 -3.67
C TYR A 28 -7.97 -9.44 -4.62
N GLY A 29 -7.76 -8.85 -5.81
CA GLY A 29 -8.83 -8.41 -6.72
C GLY A 29 -9.53 -7.11 -6.29
N TYR A 30 -9.17 -6.58 -5.12
CA TYR A 30 -9.67 -5.34 -4.54
C TYR A 30 -8.64 -4.80 -3.53
N LEU A 31 -8.95 -3.68 -2.87
CA LEU A 31 -8.12 -3.07 -1.83
C LEU A 31 -8.77 -3.24 -0.45
N PRO A 32 -8.40 -4.27 0.33
CA PRO A 32 -8.88 -4.45 1.69
C PRO A 32 -8.47 -3.28 2.60
N GLU A 33 -9.33 -2.87 3.55
CA GLU A 33 -9.03 -1.79 4.50
C GLU A 33 -7.73 -2.03 5.29
N ASN A 34 -7.49 -3.27 5.74
CA ASN A 34 -6.28 -3.63 6.46
C ASN A 34 -5.03 -3.45 5.59
N ALA A 35 -5.10 -3.76 4.29
CA ALA A 35 -3.99 -3.54 3.37
C ALA A 35 -3.74 -2.04 3.13
N LEU A 36 -4.79 -1.23 3.00
CA LEU A 36 -4.66 0.22 2.87
C LEU A 36 -4.03 0.86 4.10
N ARG A 37 -4.38 0.38 5.30
CA ARG A 37 -3.76 0.81 6.57
C ARG A 37 -2.28 0.44 6.61
N ASP A 38 -1.93 -0.79 6.24
CA ASP A 38 -0.55 -1.23 6.21
C ASP A 38 0.28 -0.43 5.18
N ILE A 39 -0.29 -0.09 4.03
CA ILE A 39 0.35 0.78 3.01
C ILE A 39 0.54 2.20 3.55
N SER A 40 -0.49 2.77 4.20
CA SER A 40 -0.43 4.09 4.84
C SER A 40 0.75 4.17 5.81
N ASP A 41 0.88 3.17 6.68
CA ASP A 41 1.93 3.11 7.69
C ASP A 41 3.31 2.86 7.07
N PHE A 42 3.39 2.00 6.05
CA PHE A 42 4.65 1.68 5.36
C PHE A 42 5.21 2.86 4.55
N VAL A 43 4.34 3.56 3.82
CA VAL A 43 4.70 4.65 2.91
C VAL A 43 4.78 5.99 3.64
N GLY A 44 4.28 6.08 4.88
CA GLY A 44 4.32 7.30 5.68
C GLY A 44 3.40 8.40 5.15
N VAL A 45 2.25 8.00 4.60
CA VAL A 45 1.21 8.91 4.09
C VAL A 45 -0.08 8.71 4.86
N PRO A 46 -0.88 9.76 5.12
CA PRO A 46 -2.15 9.60 5.80
C PRO A 46 -3.08 8.66 5.04
N LEU A 47 -3.79 7.79 5.77
CA LEU A 47 -4.77 6.87 5.19
C LEU A 47 -5.82 7.60 4.32
N SER A 48 -6.24 8.81 4.68
CA SER A 48 -7.14 9.64 3.87
C SER A 48 -6.56 9.98 2.48
N ARG A 49 -5.24 10.12 2.36
CA ARG A 49 -4.56 10.30 1.07
C ARG A 49 -4.51 9.00 0.30
N VAL A 50 -4.32 7.86 0.96
CA VAL A 50 -4.34 6.54 0.32
C VAL A 50 -5.72 6.25 -0.29
N TYR A 51 -6.81 6.60 0.40
CA TYR A 51 -8.18 6.47 -0.11
C TYR A 51 -8.53 7.43 -1.26
N GLY A 52 -7.79 8.54 -1.41
CA GLY A 52 -8.06 9.57 -2.43
C GLY A 52 -7.37 9.31 -3.77
N VAL A 53 -6.65 8.20 -3.89
CA VAL A 53 -5.95 7.74 -5.09
C VAL A 53 -6.85 6.74 -5.82
#